data_AF-A0A3N1AUP6-F1
#
_entry.id   AF-A0A3N1AUP6-F1
#
_cell.length_a   1.000
_cell.length_b   1.000
_cell.length_c   1.000
_cell.angle_alpha   90.00
_cell.angle_beta   90.00
_cell.angle_gamma   90.00
#
_symmetry.space_group_name_H-M   'P 1'
#
loop_
_entity.id
_entity.type
_entity.pdbx_description
1 polymer ?
#
loop_
_entity_poly.entity_id
_entity_poly.type
_entity_poly.pdbx_seq_one_letter_code
_entity_poly.pdbx_strand_id
1 'polypeptide(L)'
;MPDVNWSTVWTAVVTAGFVTLAIEYAAKPRLEARKEDILAGLRARREVKTLIVQMTMAAQKYGAVLPTGVDRELGQRWKEERDRQYDMVVDRVRQLVNGLDLYAGTYREPLLSLDPPTRLPLNVG
;
A
#
# COMPACT_ATOMS: atom_id res chain seq x y z
N MET A 1 4.60 -48.09 -44.11
CA MET A 1 4.37 -46.83 -43.37
C MET A 1 3.52 -47.19 -42.17
N PRO A 2 3.85 -46.78 -40.94
CA PRO A 2 2.98 -47.07 -39.80
C PRO A 2 1.69 -46.26 -39.92
N ASP A 3 0.55 -46.95 -39.90
CA ASP A 3 -0.77 -46.32 -39.91
C ASP A 3 -0.98 -45.61 -38.57
N VAL A 4 -1.20 -44.30 -38.62
CA VAL A 4 -1.45 -43.48 -37.43
C VAL A 4 -2.83 -43.84 -36.89
N ASN A 5 -2.87 -44.25 -35.62
CA ASN A 5 -4.13 -44.48 -34.93
C ASN A 5 -4.77 -43.14 -34.51
N TRP A 6 -5.61 -42.61 -35.40
CA TRP A 6 -6.30 -41.34 -35.21
C TRP A 6 -7.22 -41.29 -33.98
N SER A 7 -7.74 -42.43 -33.51
CA SER A 7 -8.56 -42.44 -32.29
C SER A 7 -7.72 -42.12 -31.05
N THR A 8 -6.48 -42.64 -30.99
CA THR A 8 -5.51 -42.31 -29.94
C THR A 8 -5.14 -40.83 -29.98
N VAL A 9 -4.91 -40.27 -31.17
CA VAL A 9 -4.60 -38.84 -31.33
C VAL A 9 -5.74 -37.97 -30.80
N TRP A 10 -6.99 -38.26 -31.19
CA TRP A 10 -8.16 -37.51 -30.72
C TRP A 10 -8.37 -37.64 -29.20
N THR A 11 -8.21 -38.85 -28.66
CA THR A 11 -8.33 -39.07 -27.21
C THR A 11 -7.29 -38.27 -26.44
N ALA A 12 -6.04 -38.22 -26.94
CA ALA A 12 -4.97 -37.44 -26.34
C ALA A 12 -5.27 -35.93 -26.38
N VAL A 13 -5.76 -35.41 -27.51
CA VAL A 13 -6.14 -33.98 -27.64
C VAL A 13 -7.27 -33.61 -26.67
N VAL A 14 -8.32 -34.43 -26.61
CA VAL A 14 -9.46 -34.19 -25.70
C VAL A 14 -9.01 -34.26 -24.24
N THR A 15 -8.19 -35.26 -23.89
CA THR A 15 -7.68 -35.40 -22.51
C THR A 15 -6.78 -34.23 -22.14
N ALA A 16 -5.86 -33.82 -23.01
CA ALA A 16 -4.99 -32.68 -22.77
C ALA A 16 -5.80 -31.38 -22.62
N GLY A 17 -6.79 -31.15 -23.49
CA GLY A 17 -7.69 -30.00 -23.40
C GLY A 17 -8.47 -29.98 -22.08
N PHE A 18 -9.05 -31.12 -21.69
CA PHE A 18 -9.80 -31.24 -20.45
C PHE A 18 -8.92 -31.01 -19.21
N VAL A 19 -7.74 -31.63 -19.15
CA VAL A 19 -6.78 -31.45 -18.04
C VAL A 19 -6.34 -29.98 -17.96
N THR A 20 -6.06 -29.35 -19.09
CA THR A 20 -5.66 -27.93 -19.13
C THR A 20 -6.76 -27.03 -18.57
N LEU A 21 -8.00 -27.21 -19.03
CA LEU A 21 -9.15 -26.46 -18.53
C LEU A 21 -9.44 -26.73 -17.05
N ALA A 22 -9.31 -27.98 -16.60
CA ALA A 22 -9.52 -28.36 -15.20
C ALA A 22 -8.46 -27.72 -14.28
N ILE A 23 -7.20 -27.72 -14.70
CA ILE A 23 -6.11 -27.04 -13.97
C ILE A 23 -6.35 -25.54 -13.95
N GLU A 24 -6.70 -24.94 -15.08
CA GLU A 24 -6.95 -23.51 -15.19
C GLU A 24 -8.14 -23.08 -14.31
N TYR A 25 -9.23 -23.85 -14.33
CA TYR A 25 -10.40 -23.61 -13.48
C TYR A 25 -10.07 -23.74 -11.99
N ALA A 26 -9.27 -24.73 -11.60
CA ALA A 26 -8.88 -24.93 -10.21
C ALA A 26 -7.85 -23.88 -9.72
N ALA A 27 -6.98 -23.40 -10.61
CA ALA A 27 -5.89 -22.49 -10.26
C ALA A 27 -6.30 -21.01 -10.28
N LYS A 28 -7.14 -20.58 -11.23
CA LYS A 28 -7.62 -19.19 -11.36
C LYS A 28 -8.18 -18.57 -10.07
N PRO A 29 -9.11 -19.20 -9.33
CA PRO A 29 -9.72 -18.56 -8.16
C PRO A 29 -8.68 -18.25 -7.08
N ARG A 30 -7.68 -19.12 -6.92
CA ARG A 30 -6.59 -18.92 -5.94
C ARG A 30 -5.66 -17.78 -6.36
N LEU A 31 -5.40 -17.64 -7.65
CA LEU A 31 -4.54 -16.58 -8.18
C LEU A 31 -5.25 -15.22 -8.16
N GLU A 32 -6.55 -15.19 -8.43
CA GLU A 32 -7.36 -13.97 -8.35
C GLU A 32 -7.49 -13.49 -6.90
N ALA A 33 -7.75 -14.39 -5.95
CA ALA A 33 -7.77 -14.05 -4.53
C ALA A 33 -6.42 -13.46 -4.06
N ARG A 34 -5.30 -14.12 -4.38
CA ARG A 34 -3.96 -13.61 -4.05
C ARG A 34 -3.68 -12.24 -4.69
N LYS A 35 -4.12 -12.04 -5.94
CA LYS A 35 -3.96 -10.76 -6.64
C LYS A 35 -4.75 -9.66 -5.94
N GLU A 36 -5.98 -9.94 -5.53
CA GLU A 36 -6.82 -8.99 -4.79
C GLU A 36 -6.20 -8.63 -3.44
N ASP A 37 -5.68 -9.60 -2.70
CA ASP A 37 -4.98 -9.37 -1.44
C ASP A 37 -3.76 -8.44 -1.61
N ILE A 38 -2.94 -8.72 -2.64
CA ILE A 38 -1.76 -7.89 -2.96
C ILE A 38 -2.19 -6.47 -3.37
N LEU A 39 -3.23 -6.34 -4.19
CA LEU A 39 -3.75 -5.03 -4.61
C LEU A 39 -4.34 -4.24 -3.44
N ALA A 40 -5.04 -4.91 -2.52
CA ALA A 40 -5.55 -4.31 -1.30
C ALA A 40 -4.40 -3.77 -0.43
N GLY A 41 -3.36 -4.58 -0.22
CA GLY A 41 -2.16 -4.14 0.51
C GLY A 41 -1.44 -2.96 -0.18
N LEU A 42 -1.33 -2.95 -1.51
CA LEU A 42 -0.74 -1.83 -2.24
C LEU A 42 -1.59 -0.55 -2.15
N ARG A 43 -2.92 -0.66 -2.18
CA ARG A 43 -3.83 0.48 -1.99
C ARG A 43 -3.68 1.06 -0.58
N ALA A 44 -3.69 0.21 0.45
CA ALA A 44 -3.50 0.62 1.83
C ALA A 44 -2.16 1.36 2.04
N ARG A 45 -1.06 0.86 1.46
CA ARG A 45 0.26 1.54 1.50
C ARG A 45 0.24 2.91 0.82
N ARG A 46 -0.46 3.05 -0.31
CA ARG A 46 -0.58 4.33 -1.02
C ARG A 46 -1.40 5.33 -0.21
N GLU A 47 -2.49 4.88 0.38
CA GLU A 47 -3.37 5.71 1.21
C GLU A 47 -2.63 6.30 2.42
N VAL A 48 -1.87 5.46 3.15
CA VAL A 48 -1.02 5.93 4.27
C VAL A 48 -0.01 6.97 3.80
N LYS A 49 0.69 6.71 2.68
CA LYS A 49 1.67 7.67 2.14
C LYS A 49 1.00 9.01 1.80
N THR A 50 -0.16 8.97 1.17
CA THR A 50 -0.91 10.18 0.81
C THR A 50 -1.33 10.96 2.07
N LEU A 51 -1.83 10.28 3.11
CA LEU A 51 -2.20 10.90 4.39
C LEU A 51 -0.98 11.58 5.04
N ILE A 52 0.17 10.91 5.09
CA ILE A 52 1.41 11.45 5.65
C ILE A 52 1.89 12.69 4.88
N VAL A 53 1.85 12.65 3.55
CA VAL A 53 2.25 13.80 2.71
C VAL A 53 1.32 14.99 2.97
N GLN A 54 0.01 14.76 2.98
CA GLN A 54 -0.97 15.82 3.24
C GLN A 54 -0.80 16.44 4.63
N MET A 55 -0.57 15.61 5.66
CA MET A 55 -0.27 16.07 7.02
C MET A 55 1.00 16.91 7.05
N THR A 56 2.08 16.45 6.42
CA THR A 56 3.35 17.18 6.37
C THR A 56 3.19 18.54 5.69
N MET A 57 2.45 18.60 4.58
CA MET A 57 2.19 19.86 3.88
C MET A 57 1.34 20.83 4.72
N ALA A 58 0.31 20.33 5.40
CA ALA A 58 -0.52 21.15 6.29
C ALA A 58 0.28 21.64 7.52
N ALA A 59 1.13 20.78 8.09
CA ALA A 59 2.02 21.13 9.20
C ALA A 59 3.06 22.20 8.80
N GLN A 60 3.62 22.11 7.59
CA GLN A 60 4.53 23.14 7.05
C GLN A 60 3.84 24.51 6.94
N LYS A 61 2.59 24.54 6.44
CA LYS A 61 1.81 25.79 6.37
C LYS A 61 1.47 26.34 7.75
N TYR A 62 1.10 25.47 8.69
CA TYR A 62 0.84 25.85 10.08
C TYR A 62 2.08 26.43 10.78
N GLY A 63 3.26 25.84 10.54
CA GLY A 63 4.53 26.26 11.13
C GLY A 63 5.12 27.54 10.53
N ALA A 64 4.56 28.06 9.44
CA ALA A 64 5.01 29.31 8.86
C ALA A 64 4.66 30.50 9.79
N VAL A 65 5.68 31.31 10.09
CA VAL A 65 5.56 32.45 10.99
C VAL A 65 5.43 33.73 10.15
N LEU A 66 4.42 34.55 10.44
CA LEU A 66 4.30 35.87 9.84
C LEU A 66 5.41 36.81 10.38
N PRO A 67 6.04 37.63 9.52
CA PRO A 67 6.95 38.68 9.97
C PRO A 67 6.26 39.65 10.93
N THR A 68 7.00 40.17 11.90
CA THR A 68 6.50 41.22 12.81
C THR A 68 6.30 42.54 12.06
N GLY A 69 5.15 43.21 12.25
CA GLY A 69 4.80 44.47 11.59
C GLY A 69 3.75 44.35 10.47
N VAL A 70 3.18 43.16 10.29
CA VAL A 70 2.11 42.87 9.34
C VAL A 70 0.78 43.49 9.77
N ASP A 71 -0.02 43.92 8.78
CA ASP A 71 -1.35 44.50 8.97
C ASP A 71 -2.27 43.61 9.81
N ARG A 72 -3.09 44.22 10.67
CA ARG A 72 -3.96 43.53 11.64
C ARG A 72 -4.96 42.61 10.96
N GLU A 73 -5.47 43.03 9.80
CA GLU A 73 -6.40 42.24 8.99
C GLU A 73 -5.73 41.00 8.41
N LEU A 74 -4.47 41.11 7.95
CA LEU A 74 -3.70 39.97 7.45
C LEU A 74 -3.37 38.98 8.58
N GLY A 75 -3.08 39.48 9.78
CA GLY A 75 -2.86 38.65 10.97
C GLY A 75 -4.09 37.84 11.39
N GLN A 76 -5.29 38.44 11.29
CA GLN A 76 -6.55 37.72 11.56
C GLN A 76 -6.82 36.63 10.52
N ARG A 77 -6.72 36.96 9.22
CA ARG A 77 -6.89 35.97 8.13
C ARG A 77 -5.87 34.83 8.23
N TRP A 78 -4.64 35.12 8.63
CA TRP A 78 -3.61 34.11 8.83
C TRP A 78 -3.90 33.19 10.02
N LYS A 79 -4.45 33.74 11.10
CA LYS A 79 -4.88 32.94 12.26
C LYS A 79 -6.00 31.99 11.88
N GLU A 80 -7.01 32.46 11.15
CA GLU A 80 -8.09 31.62 10.64
C GLU A 80 -7.56 30.51 9.71
N GLU A 81 -6.62 30.84 8.82
CA GLU A 81 -6.00 29.83 7.95
C GLU A 81 -5.21 28.80 8.76
N ARG A 82 -4.48 29.22 9.80
CA ARG A 82 -3.78 28.31 10.70
C ARG A 82 -4.72 27.37 11.45
N ASP A 83 -5.85 27.88 11.93
CA ASP A 83 -6.85 27.07 12.62
C ASP A 83 -7.44 26.01 11.66
N ARG A 84 -7.75 26.42 10.41
CA ARG A 84 -8.15 25.47 9.35
C ARG A 84 -7.11 24.39 9.08
N GLN A 85 -5.84 24.77 8.95
CA GLN A 85 -4.76 23.81 8.70
C GLN A 85 -4.54 22.88 9.90
N TYR A 86 -4.73 23.37 11.13
CA TYR A 86 -4.66 22.55 12.34
C TYR A 86 -5.77 21.49 12.37
N ASP A 87 -7.02 21.89 12.11
CA ASP A 87 -8.16 20.96 12.06
C ASP A 87 -7.94 19.89 10.98
N MET A 88 -7.44 20.28 9.81
CA MET A 88 -7.06 19.34 8.75
C MET A 88 -6.01 18.33 9.23
N VAL A 89 -4.98 18.76 9.96
CA VAL A 89 -3.96 17.85 10.49
C VAL A 89 -4.58 16.89 11.50
N VAL A 90 -5.40 17.37 12.43
CA VAL A 90 -6.07 16.55 13.45
C VAL A 90 -6.96 15.49 12.82
N ASP A 91 -7.76 15.85 11.82
CA ASP A 91 -8.63 14.90 11.12
C ASP A 91 -7.83 13.83 10.37
N ARG A 92 -6.71 14.21 9.75
CA ARG A 92 -5.83 13.26 9.06
C ARG A 92 -5.10 12.33 10.03
N VAL A 93 -4.69 12.82 11.21
CA VAL A 93 -4.14 11.98 12.30
C VAL A 93 -5.21 10.98 12.77
N ARG A 94 -6.45 11.42 12.98
CA ARG A 94 -7.55 10.53 13.36
C ARG A 94 -7.80 9.45 12.30
N GLN A 95 -7.80 9.80 11.02
CA GLN A 95 -7.91 8.83 9.93
C GLN A 95 -6.78 7.81 9.94
N LEU A 96 -5.55 8.25 10.21
CA LEU A 96 -4.40 7.36 10.31
C LEU A 96 -4.52 6.38 11.49
N VAL A 97 -4.94 6.87 12.66
CA VAL A 97 -5.12 6.06 13.89
C VAL A 97 -6.30 5.10 13.75
N ASN A 98 -7.42 5.53 13.19
CA ASN A 98 -8.57 4.66 12.99
C ASN A 98 -8.33 3.59 11.92
N GLY A 99 -7.48 3.88 10.92
CA GLY A 99 -7.07 2.91 9.90
C GLY A 99 -5.92 2.00 10.33
N LEU A 100 -5.39 2.16 11.55
CA LEU A 100 -4.13 1.55 11.97
C LEU A 100 -4.21 0.02 12.02
N ASP A 101 -5.38 -0.57 12.30
CA ASP A 101 -5.58 -2.03 12.23
C ASP A 101 -5.45 -2.57 10.79
N LEU A 102 -5.98 -1.82 9.81
CA LEU A 102 -5.87 -2.15 8.38
C LEU A 102 -4.41 -2.02 7.90
N TYR A 103 -3.72 -0.98 8.37
CA TYR A 103 -2.36 -0.67 7.97
C TYR A 103 -1.32 -1.56 8.67
N ALA A 104 -1.54 -1.92 9.94
CA ALA A 104 -0.63 -2.77 10.72
C ALA A 104 -0.45 -4.14 10.07
N GLY A 105 -1.54 -4.75 9.59
CA GLY A 105 -1.48 -6.00 8.82
C GLY A 105 -0.63 -5.90 7.54
N THR A 106 -0.56 -4.71 6.95
CA THR A 106 0.13 -4.45 5.67
C THR A 106 1.66 -4.29 5.82
N TYR A 107 2.14 -3.91 7.02
CA TYR A 107 3.56 -3.69 7.33
C TYR A 107 4.17 -4.75 8.26
N ARG A 108 3.35 -5.60 8.91
CA ARG A 108 3.81 -6.66 9.82
C ARG A 108 4.73 -7.68 9.16
N GLU A 109 4.42 -8.16 7.97
CA GLU A 109 5.26 -9.15 7.25
C GLU A 109 6.64 -8.59 6.83
N PRO A 110 6.73 -7.42 6.15
CA PRO A 110 8.02 -6.84 5.79
C PRO A 110 8.91 -6.54 6.99
N LEU A 111 8.32 -6.09 8.11
CA LEU A 111 9.07 -5.77 9.34
C LEU A 111 9.59 -7.02 10.06
N LEU A 112 8.88 -8.15 9.97
CA LEU A 112 9.36 -9.43 10.49
C LEU A 112 10.41 -10.10 9.58
N SER A 113 10.42 -9.77 8.29
CA SER A 113 11.45 -10.22 7.34
C SER A 113 12.73 -9.38 7.36
N LEU A 114 12.72 -8.22 8.04
CA LEU A 114 13.92 -7.45 8.36
C LEU A 114 14.59 -8.11 9.55
N ASP A 115 15.40 -9.14 9.28
CA ASP A 115 16.41 -9.62 10.22
C ASP A 115 17.22 -8.39 10.67
N PRO A 116 17.30 -8.05 11.98
CA PRO A 116 18.14 -6.94 12.40
C PRO A 116 19.56 -7.22 11.90
N PRO A 117 20.27 -6.24 11.31
CA PRO A 117 21.64 -6.48 10.87
C PRO A 117 22.41 -7.01 12.07
N THR A 118 22.78 -8.29 11.99
CA THR A 118 23.69 -8.95 12.93
C THR A 118 24.82 -7.99 13.17
N ARG A 119 24.95 -7.56 14.43
CA ARG A 119 25.93 -6.60 14.93
C ARG A 119 27.23 -6.72 14.14
N LEU A 120 27.55 -5.70 13.33
CA LEU A 120 28.89 -5.58 12.79
C LEU A 120 29.86 -5.61 13.98
N PRO A 121 30.87 -6.50 14.00
CA PRO A 121 31.88 -6.45 15.05
C PRO A 121 32.57 -5.09 14.93
N LEU A 122 32.46 -4.28 15.97
CA LEU A 122 33.26 -3.08 16.16
C LEU A 122 34.72 -3.51 16.19
N ASN A 123 35.38 -3.48 15.04
CA ASN A 123 36.81 -3.65 14.95
C ASN A 123 37.44 -2.33 15.35
N VAL A 124 37.73 -2.19 16.65
CA VAL A 124 38.58 -1.13 17.19
C VAL A 124 40.00 -1.68 17.08
N GLY A 125 40.69 -1.26 16.01
CA GLY A 125 42.12 -1.44 15.81
C GLY A 125 42.77 -0.08 15.57
#